data_AF-A0A7U9XGR5-F1
#
_entry.id   AF-A0A7U9XGR5-F1
#
_cell.length_a   1.000
_cell.length_b   1.000
_cell.length_c   1.000
_cell.angle_alpha   90.00
_cell.angle_beta   90.00
_cell.angle_gamma   90.00
#
_symmetry.space_group_name_H-M   'P 1'
#
loop_
_entity.id
_entity.type
_entity.pdbx_description
1 polymer ?
#
loop_
_entity_poly.entity_id
_entity_poly.type
_entity_poly.pdbx_seq_one_letter_code
_entity_poly.pdbx_strand_id
1 'polypeptide(L)' 'MEEGLLPSRIATEEATLELAAFETDLMNYISNFTADAIMNGVTDASWEKHLVDLEKYRYSDWIAWKQNYLDGKF' A
#
# COMPACT_ATOMS: atom_id res chain seq x y z
N MET A 1 15.31 19.53 5.61
CA MET A 1 14.02 18.83 5.59
C MET A 1 13.74 18.51 7.03
N GLU A 2 12.83 19.24 7.67
CA GLU A 2 12.28 18.80 8.94
C GLU A 2 11.64 17.45 8.65
N GLU A 3 12.10 16.39 9.30
CA GLU A 3 11.42 15.10 9.32
C GLU A 3 10.15 15.32 10.15
N GLY A 4 9.24 16.09 9.56
CA GLY A 4 8.09 16.68 10.22
C GLY A 4 7.08 15.58 10.48
N LEU A 5 6.71 15.43 11.76
CA LEU A 5 5.64 14.55 12.20
C LEU A 5 4.45 14.67 11.23
N LEU A 6 4.00 13.54 10.70
CA LEU A 6 2.83 13.52 9.83
C LEU A 6 1.65 14.16 10.55
N PRO A 7 0.81 14.95 9.85
CA PRO A 7 -0.36 15.57 10.47
C PRO A 7 -1.26 14.47 11.08
N SER A 8 -1.60 14.62 12.35
CA SER A 8 -2.60 13.78 13.01
C SER A 8 -3.97 14.15 12.45
N ARG A 9 -4.63 13.19 11.79
CA ARG A 9 -5.95 13.37 11.16
C ARG A 9 -6.81 12.16 11.42
N ILE A 10 -8.12 12.37 11.34
CA ILE A 10 -9.12 11.31 11.49
C ILE A 10 -9.80 11.18 10.13
N ALA A 11 -9.64 10.02 9.48
CA ALA A 11 -10.40 9.69 8.29
C ALA A 11 -11.87 9.44 8.67
N THR A 12 -12.78 9.60 7.71
CA THR A 12 -14.19 9.23 7.92
C THR A 12 -14.34 7.73 8.17
N GLU A 13 -15.47 7.33 8.77
CA GLU A 13 -15.77 5.92 9.02
C GLU A 13 -15.81 5.12 7.71
N GLU A 14 -16.44 5.68 6.67
CA GLU A 14 -16.50 5.07 5.33
C GLU A 14 -15.10 4.84 4.74
N ALA A 15 -14.24 5.87 4.74
CA ALA A 15 -12.87 5.75 4.24
C ALA A 15 -12.04 4.75 5.06
N THR A 16 -12.28 4.66 6.37
CA THR A 16 -11.62 3.69 7.25
C THR A 16 -12.05 2.25 6.93
N LEU A 17 -13.35 2.03 6.75
CA LEU A 17 -13.90 0.72 6.39
C LEU A 17 -13.45 0.28 4.98
N GLU A 18 -13.38 1.21 4.03
CA GLU A 18 -12.86 0.91 2.69
C GLU A 18 -11.41 0.43 2.75
N LEU A 19 -10.53 1.15 3.46
CA LEU A 19 -9.13 0.74 3.63
C LEU A 19 -9.03 -0.64 4.31
N ALA A 20 -9.79 -0.85 5.38
CA ALA A 20 -9.79 -2.10 6.13
C ALA A 20 -10.23 -3.31 5.28
N ALA A 21 -11.00 -3.10 4.21
CA ALA A 21 -11.46 -4.17 3.34
C ALA A 21 -10.34 -4.81 2.49
N PHE A 22 -9.17 -4.18 2.35
CA PHE A 22 -8.10 -4.69 1.49
C PHE A 22 -6.66 -4.50 2.01
N GLU A 23 -6.41 -3.58 2.95
CA GLU A 23 -5.04 -3.23 3.37
C GLU A 23 -4.28 -4.44 3.94
N THR A 24 -4.94 -5.32 4.69
CA THR A 24 -4.29 -6.52 5.25
C THR A 24 -3.78 -7.47 4.15
N ASP A 25 -4.59 -7.73 3.12
CA ASP A 25 -4.21 -8.64 2.03
C ASP A 25 -3.08 -8.05 1.20
N LEU A 26 -3.13 -6.74 0.92
CA LEU A 26 -2.06 -6.01 0.24
C LEU A 26 -0.73 -6.08 1.02
N MET A 27 -0.75 -5.83 2.33
CA MET A 27 0.47 -5.86 3.15
C MET A 27 1.05 -7.27 3.25
N ASN A 28 0.19 -8.28 3.38
CA ASN A 28 0.62 -9.69 3.36
C ASN A 28 1.28 -10.05 2.03
N TYR A 29 0.70 -9.63 0.91
CA TYR A 29 1.27 -9.83 -0.42
C TYR A 29 2.66 -9.18 -0.54
N ILE A 30 2.79 -7.89 -0.20
CA ILE A 30 4.06 -7.15 -0.27
C ILE A 30 5.13 -7.82 0.60
N SER A 31 4.76 -8.22 1.83
CA SER A 31 5.68 -8.88 2.75
C SER A 31 6.20 -10.21 2.19
N ASN A 32 5.31 -11.04 1.63
CA ASN A 32 5.67 -12.31 1.02
C ASN A 32 6.56 -12.13 -0.22
N PHE A 33 6.23 -11.19 -1.12
CA PHE A 33 7.07 -10.88 -2.27
C PHE A 33 8.45 -10.40 -1.83
N THR A 34 8.52 -9.53 -0.82
CA THR A 34 9.78 -9.01 -0.28
C THR A 34 10.64 -10.14 0.30
N ALA A 35 10.05 -11.07 1.04
CA ALA A 35 10.77 -12.23 1.58
C ALA A 35 11.31 -13.13 0.46
N ASP A 36 10.50 -13.42 -0.55
CA ASP A 36 10.92 -14.22 -1.71
C ASP A 36 12.03 -13.53 -2.51
N ALA A 37 11.90 -12.23 -2.76
CA ALA A 37 12.90 -11.40 -3.43
C ALA A 37 14.25 -11.39 -2.69
N ILE A 38 14.24 -11.36 -1.35
CA ILE A 38 15.47 -11.43 -0.53
C ILE A 38 16.10 -12.82 -0.64
N MET A 39 15.30 -13.88 -0.57
CA MET A 39 15.78 -15.26 -0.53
C MET A 39 16.27 -15.76 -1.90
N ASN A 40 15.54 -15.41 -2.95
CA ASN A 40 15.68 -16.00 -4.28
C ASN A 40 16.13 -14.99 -5.35
N GLY A 41 16.23 -13.71 -5.01
CA GLY A 41 16.48 -12.64 -5.95
C GLY A 41 15.25 -12.23 -6.74
N VAL A 42 15.40 -11.20 -7.58
CA VAL A 42 14.35 -10.71 -8.48
C VAL A 42 14.82 -10.84 -9.92
N THR A 43 13.91 -11.31 -10.77
CA THR A 43 14.09 -11.36 -12.23
C THR A 43 13.14 -10.35 -12.88
N ASP A 44 13.38 -10.00 -14.14
CA ASP A 44 12.47 -9.11 -14.87
C ASP A 44 11.04 -9.68 -14.90
N ALA A 45 10.90 -11.00 -15.14
CA ALA A 45 9.60 -11.67 -15.16
C ALA A 45 8.90 -11.65 -13.79
N SER A 46 9.63 -11.86 -12.69
CA SER A 46 9.03 -11.79 -11.35
C SER A 46 8.68 -10.36 -10.94
N TRP A 47 9.45 -9.38 -11.41
CA TRP A 47 9.15 -7.96 -11.23
C TRP A 47 7.90 -7.53 -12.00
N GLU A 48 7.77 -7.90 -13.28
CA GLU A 48 6.58 -7.60 -14.07
C GLU A 48 5.32 -8.22 -13.45
N LYS A 49 5.42 -9.47 -12.99
CA LYS A 49 4.33 -10.12 -12.24
C LYS A 49 4.01 -9.36 -10.94
N HIS A 50 5.01 -8.86 -10.24
CA HIS A 50 4.81 -8.09 -9.02
C HIS A 50 3.98 -6.82 -9.28
N LEU A 51 4.31 -6.07 -10.33
CA LEU A 51 3.56 -4.88 -10.72
C LEU A 51 2.10 -5.20 -11.06
N VAL A 52 1.85 -6.28 -11.79
CA VAL A 52 0.49 -6.72 -12.13
C VAL A 52 -0.30 -7.14 -10.88
N ASP A 53 0.35 -7.84 -9.95
CA ASP A 53 -0.32 -8.30 -8.73
C ASP A 53 -0.57 -7.13 -7.75
N LEU A 54 0.30 -6.11 -7.68
CA LEU A 54 0.04 -4.89 -6.91
C LEU A 54 -1.28 -4.22 -7.30
N GLU A 55 -1.60 -4.16 -8.60
CA GLU A 55 -2.89 -3.64 -9.05
C GLU A 55 -4.07 -4.52 -8.62
N LYS A 56 -3.91 -5.85 -8.64
CA LYS A 56 -4.95 -6.79 -8.13
C LYS A 56 -5.20 -6.62 -6.64
N TYR A 57 -4.16 -6.33 -5.86
CA TYR A 57 -4.25 -6.04 -4.43
C TYR A 57 -4.57 -4.57 -4.13
N ARG A 58 -4.95 -3.78 -5.14
CA ARG A 58 -5.38 -2.38 -5.00
C ARG A 58 -4.32 -1.46 -4.40
N TYR A 59 -3.05 -1.66 -4.75
CA TYR A 59 -1.95 -0.82 -4.27
C TYR A 59 -2.11 0.65 -4.66
N SER A 60 -2.61 0.92 -5.87
CA SER A 60 -2.93 2.29 -6.33
C SER A 60 -3.99 2.96 -5.44
N ASP A 61 -5.03 2.24 -5.02
CA ASP A 61 -6.06 2.76 -4.11
C ASP A 61 -5.49 3.04 -2.71
N TRP A 62 -4.59 2.17 -2.24
CA TRP A 62 -3.89 2.39 -0.97
C TRP A 62 -3.07 3.68 -1.00
N ILE A 63 -2.30 3.92 -2.08
CA ILE A 63 -1.53 5.16 -2.25
C ILE A 63 -2.46 6.38 -2.26
N ALA A 64 -3.55 6.31 -3.02
CA ALA A 64 -4.54 7.39 -3.08
C ALA A 64 -5.15 7.69 -1.71
N TRP A 65 -5.50 6.64 -0.94
CA TRP A 65 -6.00 6.79 0.43
C TRP A 65 -4.96 7.48 1.33
N LYS A 66 -3.69 7.06 1.29
CA LYS A 66 -2.63 7.70 2.10
C LYS A 66 -2.42 9.15 1.67
N GLN A 67 -2.46 9.46 0.38
CA GLN A 67 -2.37 10.85 -0.10
C GLN A 67 -3.56 11.69 0.38
N ASN A 68 -4.78 11.16 0.31
CA ASN A 68 -5.98 11.82 0.84
C ASN A 68 -5.87 12.09 2.34
N TYR A 69 -5.29 11.16 3.11
CA TYR A 69 -4.96 11.38 4.52
C TYR A 69 -3.96 12.51 4.70
N LEU A 70 -2.89 12.57 3.90
CA LEU A 70 -1.88 13.64 3.93
C LEU A 70 -2.36 14.98 3.35
N ASP A 71 -3.43 14.98 2.57
CA ASP A 71 -4.09 16.19 2.04
C ASP A 71 -5.24 16.66 2.94
N GLY A 72 -5.83 15.77 3.74
CA GLY A 72 -6.96 16.05 4.61
C GLY A 72 -8.28 16.00 3.85
N LYS A 73 -8.37 15.10 2.86
CA LYS A 73 -9.51 14.93 1.96
C LYS A 73 -10.20 13.59 2.24
N PHE A 74 -11.19 13.60 3.13
CA PHE A 74 -12.09 12.46 3.40
C PHE A 74 -13.48 12.95 3.76
#